data_AF-A0A7C2RS81-F1
#
_entry.id   AF-A0A7C2RS81-F1
#
_cell.length_a   1.000
_cell.length_b   1.000
_cell.length_c   1.000
_cell.angle_alpha   90.00
_cell.angle_beta   90.00
_cell.angle_gamma   90.00
#
_symmetry.space_group_name_H-M   'P 1'
#
loop_
_entity.id
_entity.type
_entity.pdbx_description
1 polymer ?
#
loop_
_entity_poly.entity_id
_entity_poly.type
_entity_poly.pdbx_seq_one_letter_code
_entity_poly.pdbx_strand_id
1 'polypeptide(L)'
;MATRPRKTALPDTNDVAQFEASLKELEAVVARMEQGEQPLEESLRDFERGVQLTRQCQSMLQSAQQRVDLLTREGKLEAFDADDMGG
;
A
#
# COMPACT_ATOMS: atom_id res chain seq x y z
N MET A 1 -5.62 -18.92 32.02
CA MET A 1 -4.48 -18.23 31.37
C MET A 1 -4.85 -18.00 29.92
N ALA A 2 -5.31 -16.79 29.56
CA ALA A 2 -5.73 -16.47 28.21
C ALA A 2 -4.51 -16.16 27.33
N THR A 3 -4.33 -16.95 26.29
CA THR A 3 -3.27 -16.83 25.28
C THR A 3 -3.41 -15.49 24.56
N ARG A 4 -2.36 -14.65 24.60
CA ARG A 4 -2.31 -13.40 23.83
C ARG A 4 -2.18 -13.70 22.33
N PRO A 5 -2.94 -13.05 21.45
CA PRO A 5 -2.65 -13.12 20.02
C PRO A 5 -1.31 -12.40 19.78
N ARG A 6 -0.35 -13.06 19.12
CA ARG A 6 0.82 -12.37 18.55
C ARG A 6 0.31 -11.49 17.43
N LYS A 7 0.30 -10.18 17.67
CA LYS A 7 0.06 -9.17 16.64
C LYS A 7 1.10 -9.37 15.54
N THR A 8 0.64 -9.71 14.35
CA THR A 8 1.42 -10.25 13.24
C THR A 8 2.34 -9.21 12.62
N ALA A 9 3.43 -9.72 12.06
CA ALA A 9 4.59 -9.00 11.55
C ALA A 9 4.39 -8.42 10.13
N LEU A 10 3.46 -8.96 9.35
CA LEU A 10 3.17 -8.54 7.97
C LEU A 10 2.00 -7.54 7.93
N PRO A 11 1.78 -6.78 6.83
CA PRO A 11 0.48 -6.13 6.63
C PRO A 11 -0.61 -7.18 6.75
N ASP A 12 -1.55 -6.97 7.68
CA ASP A 12 -2.65 -7.91 7.87
C ASP A 12 -3.56 -7.84 6.63
N THR A 13 -4.36 -8.88 6.41
CA THR A 13 -5.21 -9.04 5.22
C THR A 13 -6.09 -7.81 4.94
N ASN A 14 -6.47 -7.10 6.00
CA ASN A 14 -7.22 -5.85 5.91
C ASN A 14 -6.41 -4.68 5.35
N ASP A 15 -5.13 -4.53 5.74
CA ASP A 15 -4.25 -3.47 5.22
C ASP A 15 -4.02 -3.66 3.71
N VAL A 16 -3.84 -4.92 3.27
CA VAL A 16 -3.68 -5.27 1.84
C VAL A 16 -4.97 -4.98 1.06
N ALA A 17 -6.12 -5.41 1.57
CA ALA A 17 -7.41 -5.16 0.92
C ALA A 17 -7.72 -3.65 0.80
N GLN A 18 -7.36 -2.85 1.81
CA GLN A 18 -7.51 -1.40 1.77
C GLN A 18 -6.58 -0.74 0.74
N PHE A 19 -5.36 -1.26 0.58
CA PHE A 19 -4.41 -0.77 -0.42
C PHE A 19 -4.93 -1.05 -1.83
N GLU A 20 -5.34 -2.30 -2.10
CA GLU A 20 -5.91 -2.69 -3.39
C GLU A 20 -7.18 -1.88 -3.73
N ALA A 21 -8.04 -1.64 -2.74
CA ALA A 21 -9.23 -0.80 -2.93
C ALA A 21 -8.86 0.64 -3.30
N SER A 22 -7.89 1.24 -2.59
CA SER A 22 -7.44 2.62 -2.84
C SER A 22 -6.76 2.74 -4.22
N LEU A 23 -5.96 1.74 -4.60
CA LEU A 23 -5.32 1.69 -5.91
C LEU A 23 -6.33 1.57 -7.04
N LYS A 24 -7.31 0.68 -6.89
CA LYS A 24 -8.39 0.50 -7.88
C LYS A 24 -9.23 1.77 -8.05
N GLU A 25 -9.49 2.49 -6.97
CA GLU A 25 -10.19 3.77 -7.05
C GLU A 25 -9.35 4.83 -7.78
N LEU A 26 -8.04 4.85 -7.54
CA LEU A 26 -7.12 5.77 -8.22
C LEU A 26 -7.08 5.51 -9.72
N GLU A 27 -6.99 4.24 -10.13
CA GLU A 27 -7.07 3.83 -11.54
C GLU A 27 -8.38 4.31 -12.19
N ALA A 28 -9.50 4.17 -11.48
CA ALA A 28 -10.80 4.64 -11.97
C ALA A 28 -10.87 6.17 -12.09
N VAL A 29 -10.26 6.91 -11.15
CA VAL A 29 -10.15 8.38 -11.22
C VAL A 29 -9.32 8.79 -12.43
N VAL A 30 -8.13 8.19 -12.61
CA VAL A 30 -7.26 8.49 -13.76
C VAL A 30 -7.96 8.19 -15.08
N ALA A 31 -8.62 7.03 -15.19
CA ALA A 31 -9.36 6.66 -16.39
C ALA A 31 -10.49 7.65 -16.73
N ARG A 32 -11.16 8.26 -15.75
CA ARG A 32 -12.15 9.33 -15.98
C ARG A 32 -11.48 10.61 -16.48
N MET A 33 -10.39 11.02 -15.83
CA MET A 33 -9.64 12.22 -16.22
C MET A 33 -9.08 12.12 -17.64
N GLU A 34 -8.66 10.93 -18.07
CA GLU A 34 -8.15 10.66 -19.42
C GLU A 34 -9.24 10.70 -20.51
N GLN A 35 -10.52 10.48 -20.16
CA GLN A 35 -11.62 10.59 -21.12
C GLN A 35 -11.85 12.03 -21.60
N GLY A 36 -11.52 13.03 -20.77
CA GLY A 36 -11.45 14.44 -21.19
C GLY A 36 -12.79 15.14 -21.47
N GLU A 37 -13.93 14.48 -21.28
CA GLU A 37 -15.28 15.03 -21.54
C GLU A 37 -15.97 15.62 -20.30
N GLN A 38 -15.26 15.74 -19.17
CA GLN A 38 -15.85 16.16 -17.90
C GLN A 38 -15.87 17.70 -17.70
N PRO A 39 -16.92 18.24 -17.05
CA PRO A 39 -16.95 19.62 -16.59
C PRO A 39 -15.76 19.97 -15.68
N LEU A 40 -15.36 21.25 -15.68
CA LEU A 40 -14.22 21.73 -14.89
C LEU A 40 -14.36 21.39 -13.39
N GLU A 41 -15.54 21.57 -12.78
CA GLU A 41 -15.74 21.20 -11.37
C GLU A 41 -15.52 19.71 -11.11
N GLU A 42 -15.90 18.84 -12.04
CA GLU A 42 -15.68 17.39 -11.92
C GLU A 42 -14.20 17.04 -12.06
N SER A 43 -13.52 17.64 -13.04
CA SER A 43 -12.07 17.47 -13.24
C SER A 43 -11.27 17.90 -12.00
N LEU A 44 -11.67 18.98 -11.32
CA LEU A 44 -11.05 19.42 -10.08
C LEU A 44 -11.29 18.44 -8.93
N ARG A 45 -12.51 17.90 -8.80
CA ARG A 45 -12.84 16.89 -7.79
C ARG A 45 -12.06 15.59 -8.01
N ASP A 46 -11.99 15.12 -9.25
CA ASP A 46 -11.23 13.92 -9.60
C ASP A 46 -9.73 14.13 -9.35
N PHE A 47 -9.18 15.31 -9.66
CA PHE A 47 -7.80 15.64 -9.31
C PHE A 47 -7.55 15.62 -7.79
N GLU A 48 -8.39 16.30 -6.99
CA GLU A 48 -8.28 16.30 -5.52
C GLU A 48 -8.35 14.88 -4.96
N ARG A 49 -9.29 14.08 -5.47
CA ARG A 49 -9.44 12.68 -5.06
C ARG A 49 -8.22 11.84 -5.43
N GLY A 50 -7.69 12.00 -6.63
CA GLY A 50 -6.48 11.32 -7.09
C GLY A 50 -5.27 11.65 -6.22
N VAL A 51 -5.09 12.91 -5.82
CA VAL A 51 -4.02 13.33 -4.90
C VAL A 51 -4.19 12.67 -3.53
N GLN A 52 -5.42 12.62 -3.00
CA GLN A 52 -5.69 11.96 -1.71
C GLN A 52 -5.39 10.46 -1.75
N LEU A 53 -5.87 9.76 -2.79
CA LEU A 53 -5.64 8.34 -2.98
C LEU A 53 -4.14 8.03 -3.13
N THR A 54 -3.42 8.83 -3.90
CA THR A 54 -1.96 8.69 -4.06
C THR A 54 -1.23 8.79 -2.71
N ARG A 55 -1.58 9.78 -1.89
CA ARG A 55 -1.01 9.94 -0.54
C ARG A 55 -1.36 8.77 0.37
N GLN A 56 -2.58 8.26 0.28
CA GLN A 56 -3.02 7.11 1.05
C GLN A 56 -2.21 5.86 0.70
N CYS A 57 -2.08 5.53 -0.59
CA CYS A 57 -1.25 4.42 -1.06
C CYS A 57 0.20 4.54 -0.58
N GLN A 58 0.81 5.71 -0.71
CA GLN A 58 2.18 5.95 -0.24
C GLN A 58 2.34 5.73 1.27
N SER A 59 1.40 6.22 2.07
CA SER A 59 1.42 6.03 3.53
C SER A 59 1.31 4.56 3.93
N MET A 60 0.49 3.79 3.22
CA MET A 60 0.33 2.35 3.45
C MET A 60 1.61 1.58 3.09
N LEU A 61 2.21 1.89 1.94
CA LEU A 61 3.49 1.32 1.52
C LEU A 61 4.63 1.66 2.49
N GLN A 62 4.69 2.92 2.95
CA GLN A 62 5.68 3.35 3.94
C GLN A 62 5.50 2.59 5.26
N SER A 63 4.26 2.40 5.70
CA SER A 63 3.97 1.63 6.92
C SER A 63 4.39 0.16 6.77
N ALA A 64 4.14 -0.44 5.60
CA ALA A 64 4.57 -1.80 5.30
C ALA A 64 6.10 -1.91 5.30
N GLN A 65 6.80 -0.98 4.65
CA GLN A 65 8.26 -0.93 4.62
C GLN A 65 8.86 -0.83 6.03
N GLN A 66 8.32 0.06 6.87
CA GLN A 66 8.78 0.20 8.25
C GLN A 66 8.64 -1.09 9.06
N ARG A 67 7.57 -1.86 8.83
CA ARG A 67 7.38 -3.17 9.47
C ARG A 67 8.42 -4.17 8.99
N VAL A 68 8.67 -4.24 7.69
CA VAL A 68 9.73 -5.10 7.12
C VAL A 68 11.09 -4.75 7.72
N ASP A 69 11.46 -3.47 7.73
CA ASP A 69 12.74 -3.00 8.28
C ASP A 69 12.91 -3.39 9.75
N LEU A 70 11.85 -3.27 10.56
CA LEU A 70 11.88 -3.65 11.97
C LEU A 70 12.14 -5.16 12.12
N LEU A 71 11.49 -6.00 11.33
CA LEU A 71 11.63 -7.45 11.41
C LEU A 71 13.01 -7.93 10.97
N THR A 72 13.56 -7.32 9.92
CA THR A 72 14.93 -7.60 9.47
C THR A 72 15.94 -7.22 10.57
N ARG A 73 15.76 -6.06 11.23
CA ARG A 73 16.61 -5.63 12.35
C ARG A 73 16.48 -6.53 13.58
N GLU A 74 15.29 -7.05 13.86
CA GLU A 74 15.03 -7.99 14.95
C GLU A 74 15.51 -9.42 14.65
N GLY A 75 16.12 -9.67 13.48
CA GLY A 75 16.57 -11.00 13.06
C GLY A 75 15.42 -11.98 12.84
N LYS A 76 14.18 -11.48 12.64
CA LYS A 76 12.99 -12.29 12.38
C LYS A 76 12.80 -12.60 10.90
N LEU A 77 13.52 -11.88 10.03
CA LEU A 77 13.61 -12.11 8.61
C LEU A 77 15.09 -12.10 8.25
N GLU A 78 15.58 -13.19 7.65
CA GLU A 78 16.89 -13.20 7.00
C GLU A 78 16.73 -12.59 5.61
N ALA A 79 17.67 -11.71 5.23
CA ALA A 79 17.71 -11.20 3.88
C ALA A 79 17.96 -12.39 2.94
N PHE A 80 17.15 -12.51 1.89
CA PHE A 80 17.35 -13.55 0.90
C PHE A 80 18.56 -13.17 0.03
N ASP A 81 19.74 -13.68 0.38
CA ASP A 81 20.96 -13.48 -0.39
C ASP A 81 20.95 -14.42 -1.61
N ALA A 82 20.65 -13.85 -2.78
CA ALA A 82 20.56 -14.60 -4.03
C ALA A 82 21.90 -15.24 -4.47
N ASP A 83 23.03 -14.81 -3.88
CA ASP A 83 24.36 -15.37 -4.13
C ASP A 83 24.59 -16.73 -3.44
N ASP A 84 23.74 -17.15 -2.50
CA ASP A 84 23.87 -18.43 -1.76
C ASP A 84 23.26 -19.63 -2.51
N MET A 85 22.54 -19.39 -3.62
CA MET A 85 21.92 -20.42 -4.47
C MET A 85 22.81 -20.85 -5.66
N GLY A 86 24.13 -20.63 -5.55
CA GLY A 86 25.13 -20.88 -6.59
C GLY A 86 26.11 -22.02 -6.28
N GLY A 87 25.68 -23.08 -5.60
CA GLY A 87 26.47 -24.28 -5.28
C GLY A 87 26.08 -25.51 -6.07
#